data_AF-A0A359MW02-F1
#
_entry.id   AF-A0A359MW02-F1
#
_cell.length_a   1.000
_cell.length_b   1.000
_cell.length_c   1.000
_cell.angle_alpha   90.00
_cell.angle_beta   90.00
_cell.angle_gamma   90.00
#
_symmetry.space_group_name_H-M   'P 1'
#
loop_
_entity.id
_entity.type
_entity.pdbx_description
1 polymer ?
#
loop_
_entity_poly.entity_id
_entity_poly.type
_entity_poly.pdbx_seq_one_letter_code
_entity_poly.pdbx_strand_id
1 'polypeptide(L)'
;TQIHTFTTQKDITNDNPLRVAVFGDSGVGTTTQYEVASEVTSWKPELILHTGDIAYSSGTEQEFIDYVFTAYSNLFSEIPFYGSIGNHDYTTEEAEPYKDLFETPANGDDEDYYSFNYDNIHFVSLNSNLDYSVDSEMYNWLEADLADTNKKWIIVFFHHPPYSSGDHGSTTDMQDTIVPLFEEHNVDLVLNGHDHNYERFDKINGVQYIVTGGGGNSLYEMGTELDESALFLSENHFVGLTISNASIELEAIDEDGFMFDSLTLE
;
A
#
# COMPACT_ATOMS: atom_id res chain seq x y z
N THR A 1 -18.93 13.05 23.63
CA THR A 1 -17.55 12.56 23.48
C THR A 1 -17.60 11.05 23.50
N GLN A 2 -17.25 10.41 22.39
CA GLN A 2 -17.04 8.98 22.32
C GLN A 2 -15.61 8.70 22.79
N ILE A 3 -15.40 7.58 23.49
CA ILE A 3 -14.06 7.14 23.92
C ILE A 3 -13.62 6.07 22.93
N HIS A 4 -12.44 6.22 22.35
CA HIS A 4 -11.82 5.26 21.43
C HIS A 4 -10.55 4.67 22.06
N THR A 5 -10.15 3.50 21.60
CA THR A 5 -8.95 2.78 22.06
C THR A 5 -8.25 2.14 20.87
N PHE A 6 -6.92 2.15 20.88
CA PHE A 6 -6.10 1.44 19.91
C PHE A 6 -5.08 0.56 20.63
N THR A 7 -4.52 -0.42 19.93
CA THR A 7 -3.47 -1.30 20.46
C THR A 7 -2.13 -0.90 19.88
N THR A 8 -1.14 -0.67 20.75
CA THR A 8 0.24 -0.44 20.33
C THR A 8 0.88 -1.71 19.80
N GLN A 9 2.05 -1.57 19.16
CA GLN A 9 2.86 -2.70 18.68
C GLN A 9 2.93 -3.87 19.68
N LYS A 10 2.76 -5.09 19.18
CA LYS A 10 2.89 -6.35 19.90
C LYS A 10 4.06 -7.18 19.37
N ASP A 11 4.50 -8.17 20.16
CA ASP A 11 5.48 -9.16 19.69
C ASP A 11 4.79 -10.14 18.71
N ILE A 12 5.36 -10.29 17.52
CA ILE A 12 4.88 -11.18 16.47
C ILE A 12 5.43 -12.58 16.71
N THR A 13 4.52 -13.56 16.71
CA THR A 13 4.86 -14.99 16.77
C THR A 13 3.99 -15.78 15.81
N ASN A 14 4.29 -17.06 15.59
CA ASN A 14 3.45 -17.90 14.74
C ASN A 14 2.02 -18.08 15.30
N ASP A 15 1.85 -18.01 16.63
CA ASP A 15 0.54 -18.10 17.28
C ASP A 15 -0.11 -16.72 17.53
N ASN A 16 0.58 -15.63 17.19
CA ASN A 16 0.12 -14.25 17.32
C ASN A 16 0.64 -13.41 16.15
N PRO A 17 0.18 -13.67 14.91
CA PRO A 17 0.60 -12.91 13.74
C PRO A 17 0.05 -11.49 13.76
N LEU A 18 0.70 -10.58 13.03
CA LEU A 18 0.17 -9.26 12.73
C LEU A 18 -0.79 -9.35 11.54
N ARG A 19 -1.93 -8.67 11.63
CA ARG A 19 -2.90 -8.57 10.52
C ARG A 19 -2.89 -7.16 9.93
N VAL A 20 -2.54 -7.04 8.66
CA VAL A 20 -2.43 -5.77 7.94
C VAL A 20 -3.43 -5.76 6.78
N ALA A 21 -4.28 -4.74 6.68
CA ALA A 21 -5.09 -4.53 5.49
C ALA A 21 -4.39 -3.53 4.55
N VAL A 22 -4.42 -3.80 3.26
CA VAL A 22 -3.75 -3.01 2.21
C VAL A 22 -4.74 -2.75 1.09
N PHE A 23 -4.90 -1.50 0.67
CA PHE A 23 -5.74 -1.11 -0.46
C PHE A 23 -5.34 0.29 -0.96
N GLY A 24 -5.54 0.58 -2.25
CA GLY A 24 -5.30 1.89 -2.86
C GLY A 24 -6.55 2.45 -3.53
N ASP A 25 -6.44 3.66 -4.07
CA ASP A 25 -7.36 4.13 -5.12
C ASP A 25 -8.85 4.12 -4.70
N SER A 26 -9.13 4.64 -3.50
CA SER A 26 -10.41 4.42 -2.83
C SER A 26 -11.24 5.70 -2.58
N GLY A 27 -10.62 6.87 -2.45
CA GLY A 27 -11.22 8.08 -1.88
C GLY A 27 -12.21 8.88 -2.74
N VAL A 28 -13.24 8.24 -3.29
CA VAL A 28 -14.21 8.85 -4.23
C VAL A 28 -15.61 9.03 -3.61
N GLY A 29 -15.94 8.28 -2.57
CA GLY A 29 -17.27 8.22 -1.95
C GLY A 29 -18.26 7.31 -2.67
N THR A 30 -17.78 6.33 -3.44
CA THR A 30 -18.62 5.34 -4.15
C THR A 30 -19.22 4.32 -3.19
N THR A 31 -20.33 3.66 -3.59
CA THR A 31 -20.89 2.54 -2.81
C THR A 31 -19.86 1.43 -2.59
N THR A 32 -19.09 1.09 -3.63
CA THR A 32 -18.01 0.11 -3.58
C THR A 32 -16.94 0.44 -2.54
N GLN A 33 -16.51 1.70 -2.41
CA GLN A 33 -15.56 2.10 -1.37
C GLN A 33 -16.07 1.73 0.04
N TYR A 34 -17.37 1.97 0.30
CA TYR A 34 -17.98 1.59 1.59
C TYR A 34 -18.11 0.07 1.77
N GLU A 35 -18.33 -0.68 0.69
CA GLU A 35 -18.39 -2.15 0.71
C GLU A 35 -17.00 -2.74 1.02
N VAL A 36 -15.95 -2.29 0.33
CA VAL A 36 -14.55 -2.65 0.64
C VAL A 36 -14.20 -2.24 2.08
N ALA A 37 -14.55 -1.03 2.54
CA ALA A 37 -14.32 -0.60 3.92
C ALA A 37 -15.02 -1.49 4.96
N SER A 38 -16.23 -1.97 4.63
CA SER A 38 -17.00 -2.90 5.46
C SER A 38 -16.29 -4.25 5.58
N GLU A 39 -15.77 -4.77 4.48
CA GLU A 39 -15.03 -6.03 4.48
C GLU A 39 -13.67 -5.90 5.17
N VAL A 40 -12.95 -4.79 5.01
CA VAL A 40 -11.74 -4.48 5.81
C VAL A 40 -12.09 -4.48 7.30
N THR A 41 -13.17 -3.82 7.70
CA THR A 41 -13.63 -3.79 9.11
C THR A 41 -13.96 -5.19 9.63
N SER A 42 -14.66 -5.99 8.81
CA SER A 42 -15.05 -7.37 9.14
C SER A 42 -13.85 -8.30 9.23
N TRP A 43 -12.82 -8.06 8.42
CA TRP A 43 -11.56 -8.79 8.45
C TRP A 43 -10.78 -8.47 9.73
N LYS A 44 -10.95 -7.31 10.38
CA LYS A 44 -10.29 -6.93 11.66
C LYS A 44 -8.76 -6.84 11.56
N PRO A 45 -8.23 -5.89 10.78
CA PRO A 45 -6.80 -5.59 10.77
C PRO A 45 -6.36 -4.96 12.08
N GLU A 46 -5.06 -4.99 12.32
CA GLU A 46 -4.36 -4.31 13.41
C GLU A 46 -3.54 -3.11 12.88
N LEU A 47 -3.40 -3.01 11.56
CA LEU A 47 -2.66 -1.99 10.83
C LEU A 47 -3.29 -1.83 9.44
N ILE A 48 -3.37 -0.60 8.93
CA ILE A 48 -3.77 -0.32 7.54
C ILE A 48 -2.61 0.32 6.80
N LEU A 49 -2.32 -0.20 5.61
CA LEU A 49 -1.48 0.45 4.60
C LEU A 49 -2.36 0.93 3.45
N HIS A 50 -2.13 2.14 2.95
CA HIS A 50 -2.80 2.63 1.74
C HIS A 50 -1.80 2.95 0.65
N THR A 51 -1.97 2.39 -0.55
CA THR A 51 -1.02 2.52 -1.67
C THR A 51 -1.23 3.81 -2.49
N GLY A 52 -1.66 4.90 -1.86
CA GLY A 52 -1.89 6.19 -2.52
C GLY A 52 -3.23 6.32 -3.24
N ASP A 53 -3.47 7.53 -3.73
CA ASP A 53 -4.76 8.02 -4.19
C ASP A 53 -5.83 7.84 -3.10
N ILE A 54 -5.50 8.44 -1.95
CA ILE A 54 -6.32 8.38 -0.74
C ILE A 54 -7.55 9.25 -0.89
N ALA A 55 -7.44 10.42 -1.57
CA ALA A 55 -8.56 11.32 -1.84
C ALA A 55 -8.63 11.74 -3.31
N TYR A 56 -9.79 11.55 -3.93
CA TYR A 56 -10.07 11.98 -5.30
C TYR A 56 -10.94 13.24 -5.33
N SER A 57 -10.84 14.06 -6.38
CA SER A 57 -9.98 13.89 -7.57
C SER A 57 -8.67 14.65 -7.51
N SER A 58 -8.46 15.51 -6.51
CA SER A 58 -7.28 16.37 -6.46
C SER A 58 -6.60 16.38 -5.09
N GLY A 59 -6.99 15.51 -4.16
CA GLY A 59 -6.36 15.47 -2.83
C GLY A 59 -6.66 16.69 -1.97
N THR A 60 -7.79 17.38 -2.16
CA THR A 60 -8.13 18.55 -1.34
C THR A 60 -8.54 18.15 0.08
N GLU A 61 -8.36 19.04 1.07
CA GLU A 61 -8.82 18.82 2.45
C GLU A 61 -10.32 18.45 2.50
N GLN A 62 -11.14 19.09 1.66
CA GLN A 62 -12.58 18.80 1.59
C GLN A 62 -12.87 17.40 1.06
N GLU A 63 -12.11 16.91 0.07
CA GLU A 63 -12.24 15.54 -0.44
C GLU A 63 -11.82 14.51 0.62
N PHE A 64 -10.76 14.77 1.39
CA PHE A 64 -10.41 13.95 2.56
C PHE A 64 -11.56 13.90 3.58
N ILE A 65 -12.17 15.04 3.90
CA ILE A 65 -13.31 15.09 4.84
C ILE A 65 -14.51 14.31 4.30
N ASP A 66 -14.91 14.58 3.06
CA ASP A 66 -16.15 14.07 2.49
C ASP A 66 -16.08 12.59 2.12
N TYR A 67 -14.92 12.12 1.63
CA TYR A 67 -14.81 10.79 1.03
C TYR A 67 -13.93 9.84 1.84
N VAL A 68 -12.95 10.34 2.58
CA VAL A 68 -11.99 9.47 3.30
C VAL A 68 -12.39 9.33 4.75
N PHE A 69 -12.46 10.43 5.50
CA PHE A 69 -12.83 10.41 6.91
C PHE A 69 -14.27 9.98 7.13
N THR A 70 -15.16 10.24 6.17
CA THR A 70 -16.54 9.74 6.24
C THR A 70 -16.59 8.22 6.07
N ALA A 71 -15.90 7.67 5.06
CA ALA A 71 -15.89 6.23 4.78
C ALA A 71 -15.15 5.41 5.85
N TYR A 72 -14.02 5.91 6.33
CA TYR A 72 -13.11 5.18 7.21
C TYR A 72 -13.13 5.62 8.68
N SER A 73 -14.10 6.46 9.07
CA SER A 73 -14.22 7.01 10.43
C SER A 73 -14.03 5.97 11.55
N ASN A 74 -14.66 4.81 11.42
CA ASN A 74 -14.54 3.74 12.42
C ASN A 74 -13.13 3.13 12.45
N LEU A 75 -12.52 2.91 11.29
CA LEU A 75 -11.19 2.33 11.16
C LEU A 75 -10.12 3.26 11.75
N PHE A 76 -10.10 4.54 11.34
CA PHE A 76 -9.08 5.51 11.79
C PHE A 76 -9.15 5.82 13.29
N SER A 77 -10.30 5.58 13.92
CA SER A 77 -10.44 5.81 15.35
C SER A 77 -9.81 4.72 16.22
N GLU A 78 -9.49 3.55 15.64
CA GLU A 78 -9.05 2.36 16.39
C GLU A 78 -7.77 1.70 15.81
N ILE A 79 -7.47 1.92 14.53
CA ILE A 79 -6.45 1.20 13.78
C ILE A 79 -5.43 2.20 13.20
N PRO A 80 -4.13 2.04 13.48
CA PRO A 80 -3.10 2.85 12.86
C PRO A 80 -3.15 2.75 11.32
N PHE A 81 -3.00 3.91 10.67
CA PHE A 81 -3.06 4.06 9.22
C PHE A 81 -1.74 4.65 8.71
N TYR A 82 -1.17 4.03 7.67
CA TYR A 82 0.02 4.50 6.99
C TYR A 82 -0.25 4.54 5.49
N GLY A 83 -0.29 5.73 4.91
CA GLY A 83 -0.51 5.93 3.47
C GLY A 83 0.77 6.28 2.73
N SER A 84 0.89 5.86 1.48
CA SER A 84 1.75 6.53 0.50
C SER A 84 0.94 7.60 -0.24
N ILE A 85 1.63 8.53 -0.89
CA ILE A 85 1.00 9.60 -1.68
C ILE A 85 0.82 9.14 -3.12
N GLY A 86 -0.40 9.25 -3.66
CA GLY A 86 -0.69 9.02 -5.08
C GLY A 86 -0.73 10.30 -5.90
N ASN A 87 -0.89 10.19 -7.22
CA ASN A 87 -0.89 11.36 -8.10
C ASN A 87 -2.12 12.27 -7.91
N HIS A 88 -3.25 11.69 -7.48
CA HIS A 88 -4.43 12.49 -7.16
C HIS A 88 -4.24 13.24 -5.84
N ASP A 89 -3.61 12.63 -4.84
CA ASP A 89 -3.25 13.31 -3.58
C ASP A 89 -2.28 14.48 -3.85
N TYR A 90 -1.30 14.25 -4.73
CA TYR A 90 -0.22 15.20 -5.07
C TYR A 90 -0.70 16.44 -5.86
N THR A 91 -1.92 16.39 -6.42
CA THR A 91 -2.44 17.46 -7.28
C THR A 91 -2.64 18.78 -6.53
N THR A 92 -3.08 18.72 -5.28
CA THR A 92 -3.25 19.93 -4.45
C THR A 92 -1.98 20.17 -3.66
N GLU A 93 -1.24 21.22 -4.05
CA GLU A 93 -0.10 21.75 -3.30
C GLU A 93 0.92 20.66 -2.93
N GLU A 94 1.24 19.75 -3.86
CA GLU A 94 2.22 18.68 -3.64
C GLU A 94 1.88 17.80 -2.42
N ALA A 95 0.58 17.50 -2.27
CA ALA A 95 -0.02 16.72 -1.19
C ALA A 95 -0.06 17.39 0.20
N GLU A 96 0.06 18.71 0.29
CA GLU A 96 -0.05 19.43 1.57
C GLU A 96 -1.29 19.04 2.41
N PRO A 97 -2.51 18.86 1.84
CA PRO A 97 -3.65 18.43 2.64
C PRO A 97 -3.46 17.05 3.28
N TYR A 98 -2.77 16.12 2.60
CA TYR A 98 -2.43 14.82 3.19
C TYR A 98 -1.45 15.01 4.34
N LYS A 99 -0.38 15.79 4.13
CA LYS A 99 0.67 16.05 5.13
C LYS A 99 0.12 16.76 6.39
N ASP A 100 -0.85 17.65 6.23
CA ASP A 100 -1.54 18.33 7.33
C ASP A 100 -2.48 17.40 8.13
N LEU A 101 -3.07 16.40 7.46
CA LEU A 101 -4.13 15.56 8.02
C LEU A 101 -3.61 14.24 8.62
N PHE A 102 -2.47 13.74 8.15
CA PHE A 102 -1.88 12.47 8.59
C PHE A 102 -0.47 12.69 9.14
N GLU A 103 -0.22 12.14 10.33
CA GLU A 103 1.12 12.15 10.94
C GLU A 103 1.86 10.87 10.54
N THR A 104 3.01 11.01 9.88
CA THR A 104 3.87 9.89 9.48
C THR A 104 5.20 9.94 10.25
N PRO A 105 5.99 8.85 10.27
CA PRO A 105 7.32 8.88 10.88
C PRO A 105 8.22 9.97 10.28
N ALA A 106 8.76 10.84 11.13
CA ALA A 106 9.68 11.90 10.74
C ALA A 106 11.11 11.38 10.48
N ASN A 107 11.26 10.42 9.55
CA ASN A 107 12.54 9.84 9.16
C ASN A 107 12.83 9.87 7.66
N GLY A 108 11.96 10.46 6.84
CA GLY A 108 12.24 10.87 5.47
C GLY A 108 12.09 12.37 5.26
N ASP A 109 11.73 12.79 4.05
CA ASP A 109 11.52 14.20 3.70
C ASP A 109 10.05 14.56 3.82
N ASP A 110 9.70 15.45 4.75
CA ASP A 110 8.40 16.13 4.85
C ASP A 110 7.18 15.23 4.59
N GLU A 111 7.13 14.08 5.25
CA GLU A 111 6.05 13.09 5.16
C GLU A 111 5.82 12.48 3.75
N ASP A 112 6.66 12.80 2.76
CA ASP A 112 6.58 12.26 1.40
C ASP A 112 6.95 10.77 1.35
N TYR A 113 8.01 10.39 2.03
CA TYR A 113 8.44 9.00 2.19
C TYR A 113 8.96 8.79 3.59
N TYR A 114 8.80 7.57 4.07
CA TYR A 114 9.14 7.23 5.45
C TYR A 114 9.26 5.72 5.62
N SER A 115 9.84 5.30 6.73
CA SER A 115 9.88 3.89 7.11
C SER A 115 9.49 3.72 8.57
N PHE A 116 9.02 2.53 8.94
CA PHE A 116 8.78 2.18 10.33
C PHE A 116 8.95 0.69 10.56
N ASN A 117 9.19 0.34 11.82
CA ASN A 117 9.32 -1.05 12.24
C ASN A 117 8.08 -1.47 13.00
N TYR A 118 7.56 -2.66 12.69
CA TYR A 118 6.63 -3.39 13.54
C TYR A 118 7.27 -4.73 13.90
N ASP A 119 7.82 -4.82 15.10
CA ASP A 119 8.56 -5.98 15.61
C ASP A 119 9.68 -6.44 14.66
N ASN A 120 9.48 -7.56 13.97
CA ASN A 120 10.41 -8.18 13.03
C ASN A 120 10.17 -7.77 11.56
N ILE A 121 9.30 -6.78 11.31
CA ILE A 121 8.94 -6.26 9.99
C ILE A 121 9.45 -4.82 9.85
N HIS A 122 10.02 -4.51 8.70
CA HIS A 122 10.35 -3.17 8.25
C HIS A 122 9.40 -2.78 7.11
N PHE A 123 8.65 -1.71 7.32
CA PHE A 123 7.75 -1.14 6.32
C PHE A 123 8.36 0.13 5.75
N VAL A 124 8.27 0.30 4.43
CA VAL A 124 8.78 1.47 3.71
C VAL A 124 7.69 2.03 2.81
N SER A 125 7.35 3.31 2.98
CA SER A 125 6.46 4.08 2.12
C SER A 125 7.28 4.99 1.20
N LEU A 126 7.01 4.98 -0.11
CA LEU A 126 7.66 5.88 -1.08
C LEU A 126 6.65 6.82 -1.73
N ASN A 127 7.08 8.04 -2.05
CA ASN A 127 6.34 8.95 -2.93
C ASN A 127 6.86 8.83 -4.38
N SER A 128 6.16 8.00 -5.16
CA SER A 128 6.45 7.79 -6.58
C SER A 128 6.19 9.00 -7.51
N ASN A 129 5.68 10.13 -6.99
CA ASN A 129 5.59 11.38 -7.74
C ASN A 129 6.91 12.17 -7.76
N LEU A 130 7.85 11.85 -6.87
CA LEU A 130 9.13 12.53 -6.75
C LEU A 130 10.19 11.97 -7.71
N ASP A 131 11.34 12.64 -7.77
CA ASP A 131 12.50 12.13 -8.49
C ASP A 131 13.08 10.88 -7.81
N TYR A 132 13.06 9.77 -8.54
CA TYR A 132 13.58 8.46 -8.13
C TYR A 132 14.79 8.02 -8.99
N SER A 133 15.42 8.96 -9.71
CA SER A 133 16.65 8.68 -10.43
C SER A 133 17.80 8.31 -9.48
N VAL A 134 18.79 7.57 -10.01
CA VAL A 134 20.01 7.25 -9.25
C VAL A 134 20.64 8.56 -8.73
N ASP A 135 21.05 8.54 -7.47
CA ASP A 135 21.56 9.69 -6.71
C ASP A 135 20.52 10.77 -6.35
N SER A 136 19.22 10.59 -6.63
CA SER A 136 18.17 11.49 -6.12
C SER A 136 18.06 11.42 -4.59
N GLU A 137 17.36 12.37 -3.99
CA GLU A 137 17.21 12.41 -2.53
C GLU A 137 16.47 11.17 -2.00
N MET A 138 15.32 10.82 -2.60
CA MET A 138 14.57 9.63 -2.24
C MET A 138 15.35 8.33 -2.53
N TYR A 139 16.10 8.27 -3.65
CA TYR A 139 16.93 7.11 -3.98
C TYR A 139 18.01 6.85 -2.91
N ASN A 140 18.78 7.88 -2.56
CA ASN A 140 19.85 7.76 -1.57
C ASN A 140 19.29 7.47 -0.17
N TRP A 141 18.13 8.05 0.15
CA TRP A 141 17.44 7.76 1.40
C TRP A 141 17.02 6.29 1.47
N LEU A 142 16.39 5.77 0.41
CA LEU A 142 15.93 4.39 0.34
C LEU A 142 17.10 3.40 0.44
N GLU A 143 18.19 3.65 -0.29
CA GLU A 143 19.40 2.82 -0.21
C GLU A 143 19.93 2.78 1.24
N ALA A 144 19.98 3.93 1.92
CA ALA A 144 20.45 4.00 3.30
C ALA A 144 19.50 3.31 4.30
N ASP A 145 18.19 3.48 4.14
CA ASP A 145 17.15 2.88 5.00
C ASP A 145 17.17 1.34 4.89
N LEU A 146 17.20 0.81 3.66
CA LEU A 146 17.31 -0.63 3.41
C LEU A 146 18.65 -1.21 3.85
N ALA A 147 19.73 -0.42 3.90
CA ALA A 147 21.02 -0.86 4.40
C ALA A 147 21.10 -0.92 5.94
N ASP A 148 20.31 -0.09 6.65
CA ASP A 148 20.34 0.00 8.12
C ASP A 148 19.43 -1.05 8.81
N THR A 149 18.48 -1.62 8.08
CA THR A 149 17.54 -2.60 8.64
C THR A 149 18.11 -4.02 8.72
N ASN A 150 17.76 -4.74 9.78
CA ASN A 150 18.04 -6.17 9.95
C ASN A 150 16.77 -6.98 10.26
N LYS A 151 15.61 -6.42 9.95
CA LYS A 151 14.32 -7.05 10.16
C LYS A 151 14.18 -8.27 9.26
N LYS A 152 13.34 -9.22 9.69
CA LYS A 152 13.12 -10.45 8.92
C LYS A 152 12.42 -10.13 7.61
N TRP A 153 11.34 -9.36 7.71
CA TRP A 153 10.48 -9.01 6.59
C TRP A 153 10.69 -7.56 6.20
N ILE A 154 10.85 -7.31 4.90
CA ILE A 154 10.87 -5.96 4.34
C ILE A 154 9.71 -5.83 3.36
N ILE A 155 8.79 -4.91 3.66
CA ILE A 155 7.59 -4.66 2.87
C ILE A 155 7.59 -3.21 2.43
N VAL A 156 7.59 -2.99 1.11
CA VAL A 156 7.58 -1.66 0.50
C VAL A 156 6.19 -1.40 -0.09
N PHE A 157 5.65 -0.19 0.08
CA PHE A 157 4.37 0.20 -0.51
C PHE A 157 4.42 1.63 -1.06
N PHE A 158 3.87 1.83 -2.25
CA PHE A 158 3.84 3.13 -2.92
C PHE A 158 2.87 3.12 -4.10
N HIS A 159 2.60 4.27 -4.71
CA HIS A 159 1.51 4.40 -5.67
C HIS A 159 1.76 3.78 -7.05
N HIS A 160 2.66 4.35 -7.85
CA HIS A 160 2.85 3.92 -9.25
C HIS A 160 3.64 2.61 -9.34
N PRO A 161 3.10 1.54 -9.96
CA PRO A 161 3.76 0.23 -9.97
C PRO A 161 4.95 0.19 -10.94
N PRO A 162 6.08 -0.46 -10.57
CA PRO A 162 7.14 -0.78 -11.53
C PRO A 162 6.70 -1.87 -12.51
N TYR A 163 5.76 -2.74 -12.11
CA TYR A 163 5.19 -3.81 -12.94
C TYR A 163 3.66 -3.77 -12.87
N SER A 164 3.02 -3.62 -14.02
CA SER A 164 1.56 -3.65 -14.17
C SER A 164 1.18 -3.96 -15.61
N SER A 165 0.15 -4.80 -15.77
CA SER A 165 -0.59 -5.11 -17.00
C SER A 165 -1.84 -4.24 -17.15
N GLY A 166 -2.09 -3.33 -16.21
CA GLY A 166 -3.19 -2.37 -16.20
C GLY A 166 -3.15 -1.35 -17.33
N ASP A 167 -4.13 -0.45 -17.33
CA ASP A 167 -4.30 0.56 -18.40
C ASP A 167 -3.17 1.59 -18.40
N HIS A 168 -2.68 2.01 -17.22
CA HIS A 168 -1.51 2.87 -17.10
C HIS A 168 -0.21 2.08 -17.28
N GLY A 169 -0.20 0.83 -16.81
CA GLY A 169 0.88 -0.12 -17.03
C GLY A 169 2.11 0.18 -16.19
N SER A 170 3.23 -0.42 -16.59
CA SER A 170 4.47 -0.39 -15.83
C SER A 170 5.17 0.97 -15.86
N THR A 171 5.65 1.43 -14.70
CA THR A 171 6.60 2.55 -14.57
C THR A 171 8.00 2.05 -14.90
N THR A 172 8.30 1.86 -16.19
CA THR A 172 9.50 1.12 -16.62
C THR A 172 10.81 1.73 -16.15
N ASP A 173 10.89 3.06 -16.00
CA ASP A 173 12.12 3.72 -15.53
C ASP A 173 12.48 3.31 -14.08
N MET A 174 11.50 2.95 -13.24
CA MET A 174 11.76 2.41 -11.90
C MET A 174 12.40 1.02 -11.93
N GLN A 175 12.19 0.24 -13.00
CA GLN A 175 12.80 -1.07 -13.16
C GLN A 175 14.33 -0.96 -13.28
N ASP A 176 14.83 0.16 -13.79
CA ASP A 176 16.26 0.44 -13.94
C ASP A 176 16.86 1.25 -12.78
N THR A 177 16.04 1.88 -11.93
CA THR A 177 16.52 2.73 -10.81
C THR A 177 16.23 2.15 -9.43
N ILE A 178 14.97 2.03 -9.04
CA ILE A 178 14.56 1.68 -7.68
C ILE A 178 14.50 0.17 -7.47
N VAL A 179 14.02 -0.59 -8.46
CA VAL A 179 13.91 -2.06 -8.38
C VAL A 179 15.26 -2.74 -8.05
N PRO A 180 16.41 -2.32 -8.61
CA PRO A 180 17.70 -2.87 -8.21
C PRO A 180 18.00 -2.77 -6.71
N LEU A 181 17.54 -1.71 -6.03
CA LEU A 181 17.69 -1.59 -4.57
C LEU A 181 16.83 -2.63 -3.84
N PHE A 182 15.62 -2.89 -4.33
CA PHE A 182 14.75 -3.92 -3.75
C PHE A 182 15.38 -5.31 -3.86
N GLU A 183 15.96 -5.62 -5.02
CA GLU A 183 16.64 -6.89 -5.27
C GLU A 183 17.91 -7.04 -4.42
N GLU A 184 18.76 -6.00 -4.36
CA GLU A 184 20.01 -6.01 -3.60
C GLU A 184 19.77 -6.22 -2.09
N HIS A 185 18.72 -5.58 -1.57
CA HIS A 185 18.39 -5.63 -0.14
C HIS A 185 17.38 -6.72 0.22
N ASN A 186 17.02 -7.60 -0.73
CA ASN A 186 16.09 -8.71 -0.53
C ASN A 186 14.73 -8.28 0.04
N VAL A 187 14.13 -7.24 -0.56
CA VAL A 187 12.74 -6.87 -0.26
C VAL A 187 11.83 -8.06 -0.55
N ASP A 188 10.96 -8.39 0.40
CA ASP A 188 10.10 -9.57 0.29
C ASP A 188 8.86 -9.29 -0.56
N LEU A 189 8.25 -8.12 -0.34
CA LEU A 189 6.95 -7.76 -0.89
C LEU A 189 6.90 -6.27 -1.22
N VAL A 190 6.44 -5.96 -2.44
CA VAL A 190 6.16 -4.62 -2.94
C VAL A 190 4.67 -4.53 -3.29
N LEU A 191 4.01 -3.50 -2.76
CA LEU A 191 2.56 -3.29 -2.87
C LEU A 191 2.29 -1.95 -3.56
N ASN A 192 1.51 -1.97 -4.64
CA ASN A 192 1.22 -0.79 -5.43
C ASN A 192 -0.28 -0.51 -5.63
N GLY A 193 -0.62 0.71 -6.05
CA GLY A 193 -1.97 1.12 -6.44
C GLY A 193 -1.99 1.57 -7.91
N HIS A 194 -2.63 2.71 -8.18
CA HIS A 194 -2.66 3.46 -9.43
C HIS A 194 -3.46 2.82 -10.56
N ASP A 195 -3.14 1.57 -10.87
CA ASP A 195 -3.88 0.76 -11.81
C ASP A 195 -5.08 0.12 -11.08
N HIS A 196 -6.30 0.50 -11.46
CA HIS A 196 -7.52 0.12 -10.77
C HIS A 196 -7.94 -1.33 -11.10
N ASN A 197 -7.15 -2.28 -10.61
CA ASN A 197 -7.29 -3.71 -10.75
C ASN A 197 -6.52 -4.42 -9.63
N TYR A 198 -6.63 -5.74 -9.59
CA TYR A 198 -5.74 -6.63 -8.86
C TYR A 198 -4.73 -7.25 -9.82
N GLU A 199 -3.45 -7.21 -9.47
CA GLU A 199 -2.45 -8.01 -10.16
C GLU A 199 -1.45 -8.61 -9.19
N ARG A 200 -1.20 -9.91 -9.32
CA ARG A 200 -0.10 -10.60 -8.66
C ARG A 200 0.86 -11.12 -9.70
N PHE A 201 2.14 -10.86 -9.47
CA PHE A 201 3.23 -11.39 -10.30
C PHE A 201 3.79 -12.69 -9.72
N ASP A 202 4.39 -13.53 -10.56
CA ASP A 202 5.41 -14.45 -10.07
C ASP A 202 6.58 -13.64 -9.50
N LYS A 203 7.39 -14.23 -8.61
CA LYS A 203 8.54 -13.52 -8.04
C LYS A 203 9.49 -13.06 -9.15
N ILE A 204 9.76 -11.77 -9.22
CA ILE A 204 10.71 -11.16 -10.14
C ILE A 204 12.02 -10.96 -9.37
N ASN A 205 13.07 -11.68 -9.77
CA ASN A 205 14.40 -11.64 -9.12
C ASN A 205 14.38 -11.81 -7.58
N GLY A 206 13.38 -12.53 -7.06
CA GLY A 206 13.25 -12.84 -5.63
C GLY A 206 12.21 -11.99 -4.87
N VAL A 207 11.77 -10.88 -5.46
CA VAL A 207 10.80 -9.94 -4.88
C VAL A 207 9.39 -10.28 -5.33
N GLN A 208 8.42 -10.25 -4.42
CA GLN A 208 7.00 -10.39 -4.75
C GLN A 208 6.38 -9.01 -5.04
N TYR A 209 5.66 -8.86 -6.16
CA TYR A 209 4.93 -7.63 -6.50
C TYR A 209 3.42 -7.88 -6.53
N ILE A 210 2.65 -6.92 -6.03
CA ILE A 210 1.18 -6.91 -6.07
C ILE A 210 0.69 -5.50 -6.42
N VAL A 211 -0.17 -5.39 -7.42
CA VAL A 211 -1.03 -4.20 -7.64
C VAL A 211 -2.35 -4.45 -6.93
N THR A 212 -2.73 -3.53 -6.04
CA THR A 212 -3.94 -3.58 -5.21
C THR A 212 -4.75 -2.29 -5.30
N GLY A 213 -4.95 -1.78 -6.53
CA GLY A 213 -5.64 -0.51 -6.82
C GLY A 213 -7.17 -0.61 -6.95
N GLY A 214 -7.78 -1.72 -6.54
CA GLY A 214 -9.23 -1.93 -6.61
C GLY A 214 -10.01 -1.42 -5.38
N GLY A 215 -9.51 -0.43 -4.64
CA GLY A 215 -10.06 -0.11 -3.31
C GLY A 215 -11.37 0.68 -3.29
N GLY A 216 -11.90 1.11 -4.43
CA GLY A 216 -13.22 1.75 -4.48
C GLY A 216 -13.50 2.68 -5.66
N ASN A 217 -12.48 3.09 -6.41
CA ASN A 217 -12.67 3.84 -7.64
C ASN A 217 -13.09 2.93 -8.82
N SER A 218 -13.44 3.51 -9.96
CA SER A 218 -13.86 2.77 -11.14
C SER A 218 -12.73 1.92 -11.69
N LEU A 219 -12.97 0.60 -11.79
CA LEU A 219 -12.02 -0.36 -12.36
C LEU A 219 -11.70 -0.04 -13.82
N TYR A 220 -10.47 -0.35 -14.23
CA TYR A 220 -10.01 -0.19 -15.61
C TYR A 220 -10.31 -1.41 -16.48
N GLU A 221 -10.31 -1.19 -17.80
CA GLU A 221 -10.39 -2.32 -18.74
C GLU A 221 -9.10 -3.15 -18.68
N MET A 222 -9.26 -4.46 -18.80
CA MET A 222 -8.12 -5.38 -18.75
C MET A 222 -7.30 -5.34 -20.03
N GLY A 223 -5.99 -5.14 -19.87
CA GLY A 223 -5.01 -5.10 -20.93
C GLY A 223 -4.45 -6.47 -21.33
N THR A 224 -3.24 -6.46 -21.89
CA THR A 224 -2.46 -7.67 -22.15
C THR A 224 -1.58 -7.95 -20.94
N GLU A 225 -1.69 -9.15 -20.40
CA GLU A 225 -0.85 -9.62 -19.29
C GLU A 225 0.64 -9.61 -19.67
N LEU A 226 1.47 -9.11 -18.75
CA LEU A 226 2.91 -9.32 -18.78
C LEU A 226 3.24 -10.81 -18.59
N ASP A 227 4.36 -11.26 -19.12
CA ASP A 227 4.77 -12.68 -19.05
C ASP A 227 4.95 -13.15 -17.59
N GLU A 228 5.33 -12.24 -16.70
CA GLU A 228 5.51 -12.46 -15.26
C GLU A 228 4.21 -12.37 -14.45
N SER A 229 3.09 -11.99 -15.07
CA SER A 229 1.80 -11.91 -14.39
C SER A 229 1.30 -13.30 -14.03
N ALA A 230 1.01 -13.53 -12.75
CA ALA A 230 0.50 -14.80 -12.25
C ALA A 230 -1.03 -14.80 -12.11
N LEU A 231 -1.62 -13.65 -11.78
CA LEU A 231 -3.06 -13.43 -11.79
C LEU A 231 -3.36 -11.94 -11.99
N PHE A 232 -4.19 -11.62 -12.97
CA PHE A 232 -4.60 -10.25 -13.30
C PHE A 232 -6.13 -10.18 -13.40
N LEU A 233 -6.78 -9.38 -12.57
CA LEU A 233 -8.24 -9.30 -12.47
C LEU A 233 -8.72 -7.84 -12.32
N SER A 234 -9.76 -7.48 -13.08
CA SER A 234 -10.53 -6.25 -12.84
C SER A 234 -11.54 -6.54 -11.74
N GLU A 235 -11.10 -6.38 -10.48
CA GLU A 235 -11.89 -6.68 -9.29
C GLU A 235 -11.67 -5.61 -8.22
N ASN A 236 -12.74 -5.20 -7.53
CA ASN A 236 -12.61 -4.33 -6.37
C ASN A 236 -12.29 -5.18 -5.14
N HIS A 237 -11.33 -4.76 -4.34
CA HIS A 237 -10.79 -5.60 -3.30
C HIS A 237 -9.96 -4.82 -2.28
N PHE A 238 -9.59 -5.53 -1.21
CA PHE A 238 -8.41 -5.23 -0.43
C PHE A 238 -7.53 -6.49 -0.32
N VAL A 239 -6.27 -6.28 0.04
CA VAL A 239 -5.33 -7.36 0.36
C VAL A 239 -5.14 -7.43 1.88
N GLY A 240 -5.40 -8.59 2.45
CA GLY A 240 -5.09 -8.93 3.84
C GLY A 240 -3.74 -9.63 3.94
N LEU A 241 -2.85 -9.16 4.82
CA LEU A 241 -1.58 -9.81 5.16
C LEU A 241 -1.62 -10.31 6.60
N THR A 242 -1.44 -11.62 6.78
CA THR A 242 -1.22 -12.25 8.08
C THR A 242 0.26 -12.60 8.21
N ILE A 243 1.01 -11.82 9.00
CA ILE A 243 2.47 -11.86 9.06
C ILE A 243 2.94 -12.49 10.37
N SER A 244 3.74 -13.54 10.29
CA SER A 244 4.31 -14.26 11.42
C SER A 244 5.85 -14.27 11.38
N ASN A 245 6.50 -14.98 12.31
CA ASN A 245 7.94 -15.22 12.22
C ASN A 245 8.29 -16.21 11.10
N ALA A 246 7.34 -17.01 10.63
CA ALA A 246 7.59 -18.03 9.61
C ALA A 246 7.23 -17.55 8.22
N SER A 247 6.10 -16.88 8.07
CA SER A 247 5.52 -16.55 6.76
C SER A 247 4.81 -15.19 6.71
N ILE A 248 4.60 -14.70 5.48
CA ILE A 248 3.56 -13.73 5.13
C ILE A 248 2.47 -14.49 4.36
N GLU A 249 1.27 -14.56 4.91
CA GLU A 249 0.09 -15.10 4.22
C GLU A 249 -0.72 -13.93 3.66
N LEU A 250 -0.94 -13.94 2.34
CA LEU A 250 -1.70 -12.94 1.60
C LEU A 250 -3.06 -13.52 1.21
N GLU A 251 -4.13 -12.74 1.43
CA GLU A 251 -5.49 -13.01 0.99
C GLU A 251 -6.00 -11.80 0.18
N ALA A 252 -6.42 -11.99 -1.06
CA ALA A 252 -7.12 -10.94 -1.82
C ALA A 252 -8.62 -11.18 -1.72
N ILE A 253 -9.35 -10.19 -1.19
CA ILE A 253 -10.76 -10.32 -0.78
C ILE A 253 -11.57 -9.22 -1.47
N ASP A 254 -12.62 -9.61 -2.18
CA ASP A 254 -13.49 -8.68 -2.91
C ASP A 254 -14.49 -7.92 -2.01
N GLU A 255 -15.25 -7.01 -2.62
CA GLU A 255 -16.29 -6.19 -1.98
C GLU A 255 -17.45 -7.00 -1.36
N ASP A 256 -17.61 -8.28 -1.73
CA ASP A 256 -18.60 -9.22 -1.20
C ASP A 256 -18.02 -10.15 -0.10
N GLY A 257 -16.74 -9.97 0.24
CA GLY A 257 -16.03 -10.77 1.25
C GLY A 257 -15.55 -12.14 0.74
N PHE A 258 -15.53 -12.35 -0.58
CA PHE A 258 -15.01 -13.56 -1.20
C PHE A 258 -13.50 -13.44 -1.44
N MET A 259 -12.75 -14.39 -0.87
CA MET A 259 -11.31 -14.51 -1.11
C MET A 259 -11.08 -15.17 -2.47
N PHE A 260 -10.65 -14.39 -3.45
CA PHE A 260 -10.44 -14.86 -4.83
C PHE A 260 -9.00 -15.24 -5.13
N ASP A 261 -8.03 -14.80 -4.33
CA ASP A 261 -6.62 -15.19 -4.46
C ASP A 261 -5.93 -15.30 -3.10
N SER A 262 -4.84 -16.08 -3.07
CA SER A 262 -3.99 -16.22 -1.89
C SER A 262 -2.54 -16.58 -2.26
N LEU A 263 -1.61 -16.16 -1.42
CA LEU A 263 -0.18 -16.46 -1.56
C LEU A 263 0.46 -16.66 -0.19
N THR A 264 1.48 -17.51 -0.09
CA THR A 264 2.33 -17.62 1.10
C THR A 264 3.79 -17.39 0.75
N LEU A 265 4.43 -16.46 1.45
CA LEU A 265 5.88 -16.21 1.40
C LEU A 265 6.51 -16.82 2.67
N GLU A 266 7.63 -17.54 2.55
CA GLU A 266 8.34 -18.23 3.65
C GLU A 266 9.81 -17.81 3.77
#